data_AF-A7AN31-F1
#
_entry.id   AF-A7AN31-F1
#
_cell.length_a   1.000
_cell.length_b   1.000
_cell.length_c   1.000
_cell.angle_alpha   90.00
_cell.angle_beta   90.00
_cell.angle_gamma   90.00
#
_symmetry.space_group_name_H-M   'P 1'
#
loop_
_entity.id
_entity.type
_entity.pdbx_description
1 polymer ?
#
loop_
_entity_poly.entity_id
_entity_poly.type
_entity_poly.pdbx_seq_one_letter_code
_entity_poly.pdbx_strand_id
1 'polypeptide(L)'
;MADAADKPGDEDDILNFFFSEIESIDKAKKDTDVMTLNAKELCLRLTSQNFASPYQVLQLRHNATEDEIKKRYRKMSLMIHPDKFKHERAQDAFNVLLNAFNEIQQSDSREKYKQVYEEAKKKVYKRHKANPNATTLDLIAAGVLDSDLQQIENEIQRECDDMLRKHQERREYAERCVRANMEYEKQLAAEQVEKEKEQLNHQVEWDKTRDMRVSSWRSFQGQVTAKDFKLQAFRTVEPKREQRADIDGIKRGTIAESQTDRKEKRKKIVHQDTYKENWR
;
A
#
# COMPACT_ATOMS: atom_id res chain seq x y z
N MET A 1 -21.62 -84.25 -24.04
CA MET A 1 -22.07 -82.97 -23.46
C MET A 1 -20.81 -82.27 -22.99
N ALA A 2 -20.38 -81.26 -23.75
CA ALA A 2 -19.17 -80.50 -23.46
C ALA A 2 -19.56 -79.33 -22.56
N ASP A 3 -19.01 -79.30 -21.35
CA ASP A 3 -19.18 -78.20 -20.39
C ASP A 3 -17.85 -77.44 -20.39
N ALA A 4 -17.81 -76.31 -21.09
CA ALA A 4 -16.66 -75.44 -21.17
C ALA A 4 -16.73 -74.50 -19.96
N ALA A 5 -15.97 -74.82 -18.92
CA ALA A 5 -15.78 -73.95 -17.77
C ALA A 5 -15.02 -72.69 -18.21
N ASP A 6 -15.77 -71.60 -18.32
CA ASP A 6 -15.29 -70.24 -18.51
C ASP A 6 -14.38 -69.87 -17.34
N LYS A 7 -13.10 -69.56 -17.62
CA LYS A 7 -12.09 -69.29 -16.59
C LYS A 7 -12.13 -67.81 -16.19
N PRO A 8 -12.43 -67.47 -14.93
CA PRO A 8 -12.60 -66.09 -14.48
C PRO A 8 -11.26 -65.35 -14.22
N GLY A 9 -10.17 -65.71 -14.90
CA GLY A 9 -8.83 -65.16 -14.63
C GLY A 9 -8.39 -64.08 -15.61
N ASP A 10 -8.83 -64.15 -16.87
CA ASP A 10 -8.33 -63.25 -17.92
C ASP A 10 -8.90 -61.83 -17.79
N GLU A 11 -10.11 -61.66 -17.26
CA GLU A 11 -10.72 -60.33 -17.07
C GLU A 11 -10.05 -59.54 -15.92
N ASP A 12 -9.68 -60.22 -14.83
CA ASP A 12 -9.02 -59.58 -13.68
C ASP A 12 -7.59 -59.14 -14.01
N ASP A 13 -6.87 -59.89 -14.83
CA ASP A 13 -5.53 -59.53 -15.30
C ASP A 13 -5.57 -58.35 -16.29
N ILE A 14 -6.59 -58.28 -17.16
CA ILE A 14 -6.84 -57.14 -18.04
C ILE A 14 -7.19 -55.90 -17.23
N LEU A 15 -8.02 -56.02 -16.20
CA LEU A 15 -8.37 -54.91 -15.31
C LEU A 15 -7.16 -54.44 -14.50
N ASN A 16 -6.35 -55.34 -13.96
CA ASN A 16 -5.13 -54.98 -13.23
C ASN A 16 -4.09 -54.31 -14.13
N PHE A 17 -3.92 -54.78 -15.37
CA PHE A 17 -3.09 -54.12 -16.36
C PHE A 17 -3.63 -52.71 -16.68
N PHE A 18 -4.94 -52.57 -16.89
CA PHE A 18 -5.60 -51.29 -17.13
C PHE A 18 -5.47 -50.31 -15.95
N PHE A 19 -5.63 -50.77 -14.71
CA PHE A 19 -5.41 -49.93 -13.53
C PHE A 19 -3.94 -49.52 -13.39
N SER A 20 -2.98 -50.41 -13.68
CA SER A 20 -1.56 -50.06 -13.68
C SER A 20 -1.20 -49.07 -14.78
N GLU A 21 -1.85 -49.15 -15.95
CA GLU A 21 -1.72 -48.23 -17.07
C GLU A 21 -2.31 -46.86 -16.70
N ILE A 22 -3.52 -46.82 -16.10
CA ILE A 22 -4.13 -45.58 -15.58
C ILE A 22 -3.26 -44.94 -14.50
N GLU A 23 -2.71 -45.72 -13.57
CA GLU A 23 -1.86 -45.21 -12.50
C GLU A 23 -0.54 -44.66 -13.06
N SER A 24 0.00 -45.31 -14.10
CA SER A 24 1.16 -44.83 -14.86
C SER A 24 0.85 -43.54 -15.64
N ILE A 25 -0.35 -43.43 -16.22
CA ILE A 25 -0.83 -42.22 -16.91
C ILE A 25 -1.06 -41.08 -15.91
N ASP A 26 -1.62 -41.34 -14.73
CA ASP A 26 -1.82 -40.33 -13.67
C ASP A 26 -0.47 -39.85 -13.10
N LYS A 27 0.49 -40.76 -12.97
CA LYS A 27 1.86 -40.45 -12.57
C LYS A 27 2.58 -39.62 -13.64
N ALA A 28 2.48 -40.01 -14.91
CA ALA A 28 3.03 -39.24 -16.02
C ALA A 28 2.40 -37.84 -16.13
N LYS A 29 1.07 -37.72 -15.96
CA LYS A 29 0.37 -36.42 -15.94
C LYS A 29 0.82 -35.53 -14.77
N LYS A 30 0.94 -36.08 -13.56
CA LYS A 30 1.49 -35.37 -12.38
C LYS A 30 2.93 -34.90 -12.60
N ASP A 31 3.75 -35.71 -13.29
CA ASP A 31 5.12 -35.34 -13.60
C ASP A 31 5.21 -34.29 -14.73
N THR A 32 4.27 -34.28 -15.68
CA THR A 32 4.20 -33.26 -16.76
C THR A 32 3.71 -31.89 -16.31
N ASP A 33 2.85 -31.80 -15.30
CA ASP A 33 2.32 -30.52 -14.78
C ASP A 33 3.40 -29.74 -13.97
N VAL A 34 4.54 -30.37 -13.71
CA VAL A 34 5.73 -29.74 -13.16
C VAL A 34 6.58 -29.21 -14.31
N MET A 35 6.40 -27.93 -14.66
CA MET A 35 7.40 -27.18 -15.44
C MET A 35 8.80 -27.42 -14.85
N THR A 36 9.63 -28.21 -15.53
CA THR A 36 11.01 -28.51 -15.14
C THR A 36 11.89 -27.33 -15.51
N LEU A 37 11.78 -26.24 -14.76
CA LEU A 37 12.68 -25.10 -14.92
C LEU A 37 14.09 -25.54 -14.52
N ASN A 38 15.08 -25.17 -15.33
CA ASN A 38 16.47 -25.37 -14.97
C ASN A 38 16.81 -24.59 -13.69
N ALA A 39 17.77 -25.05 -12.89
CA ALA A 39 18.18 -24.38 -11.64
C ALA A 39 18.54 -22.90 -11.86
N LYS A 40 19.19 -22.59 -13.00
CA LYS A 40 19.52 -21.21 -13.42
C LYS A 40 18.27 -20.36 -13.68
N GLU A 41 17.29 -20.90 -14.41
CA GLU A 41 16.03 -20.21 -14.71
C GLU A 41 15.22 -19.96 -13.45
N LEU A 42 15.19 -20.93 -12.53
CA LEU A 42 14.51 -20.79 -11.25
C LEU A 42 15.12 -19.66 -10.41
N CYS A 43 16.45 -19.62 -10.32
CA CYS A 43 17.20 -18.58 -9.62
C CYS A 43 16.94 -17.19 -10.24
N LEU A 44 17.00 -17.11 -11.57
CA LEU A 44 16.77 -15.84 -12.27
C LEU A 44 15.33 -15.35 -12.07
N ARG A 45 14.34 -16.24 -12.16
CA ARG A 45 12.93 -15.92 -11.93
C ARG A 45 12.71 -15.38 -10.51
N LEU A 46 13.22 -16.10 -9.51
CA LEU A 46 13.07 -15.74 -8.10
C LEU A 46 13.71 -14.41 -7.74
N THR A 47 14.79 -14.01 -8.43
CA THR A 47 15.50 -12.76 -8.15
C THR A 47 14.98 -11.58 -8.98
N SER A 48 14.48 -11.84 -10.20
CA SER A 48 14.15 -10.76 -11.16
C SER A 48 12.69 -10.30 -11.11
N GLN A 49 11.79 -11.10 -10.56
CA GLN A 49 10.36 -10.81 -10.54
C GLN A 49 9.88 -10.50 -9.12
N ASN A 50 8.95 -9.55 -9.00
CA ASN A 50 8.19 -9.35 -7.77
C ASN A 50 6.95 -10.22 -7.81
N PHE A 51 6.75 -11.05 -6.78
CA PHE A 51 5.62 -11.97 -6.70
C PHE A 51 4.54 -11.40 -5.79
N ALA A 52 3.29 -11.40 -6.27
CA ALA A 52 2.16 -10.92 -5.48
C ALA A 52 1.69 -11.94 -4.43
N SER A 53 2.08 -13.21 -4.60
CA SER A 53 1.63 -14.34 -3.79
C SER A 53 2.78 -15.32 -3.53
N PRO A 54 2.93 -15.82 -2.30
CA PRO A 54 3.83 -16.93 -1.99
C PRO A 54 3.55 -18.21 -2.79
N TYR A 55 2.30 -18.43 -3.21
CA TYR A 55 1.93 -19.56 -4.06
C TYR A 55 2.55 -19.44 -5.45
N GLN A 56 2.66 -18.21 -5.98
CA GLN A 56 3.34 -17.92 -7.24
C GLN A 56 4.86 -18.15 -7.14
N VAL A 57 5.46 -17.89 -5.97
CA VAL A 57 6.86 -18.21 -5.70
C VAL A 57 7.07 -19.72 -5.77
N LEU A 58 6.20 -20.52 -5.14
CA LEU A 58 6.30 -21.99 -5.16
C LEU A 58 5.82 -22.63 -6.47
N GLN A 59 5.20 -21.87 -7.37
CA GLN A 59 4.53 -22.37 -8.57
C GLN A 59 3.45 -23.40 -8.22
N LEU A 60 2.68 -23.07 -7.21
CA LEU A 60 1.53 -23.84 -6.76
C LEU A 60 0.26 -23.06 -6.98
N ARG A 61 -0.83 -23.80 -7.06
CA ARG A 61 -2.15 -23.20 -7.07
C ARG A 61 -2.53 -22.72 -5.68
N HIS A 62 -3.37 -21.69 -5.60
CA HIS A 62 -3.84 -21.13 -4.34
C HIS A 62 -4.71 -22.10 -3.52
N ASN A 63 -5.22 -23.17 -4.16
CA ASN A 63 -5.95 -24.28 -3.52
C ASN A 63 -5.04 -25.46 -3.11
N ALA A 64 -3.72 -25.35 -3.25
CA ALA A 64 -2.78 -26.43 -2.95
C ALA A 64 -2.83 -26.88 -1.48
N THR A 65 -2.61 -28.17 -1.27
CA THR A 65 -2.55 -28.78 0.07
C THR A 65 -1.21 -28.52 0.75
N GLU A 66 -1.16 -28.64 2.08
CA GLU A 66 0.10 -28.46 2.84
C GLU A 66 1.20 -29.43 2.40
N ASP A 67 0.82 -30.66 2.04
CA ASP A 67 1.77 -31.68 1.62
C ASP A 67 2.39 -31.34 0.26
N GLU A 68 1.59 -30.79 -0.66
CA GLU A 68 2.08 -30.27 -1.95
C GLU A 68 3.03 -29.10 -1.74
N ILE A 69 2.69 -28.17 -0.85
CA ILE A 69 3.53 -27.03 -0.47
C ILE A 69 4.90 -27.51 0.04
N LYS A 70 4.91 -28.45 1.00
CA LYS A 70 6.14 -29.01 1.58
C LYS A 70 6.95 -29.80 0.54
N LYS A 71 6.30 -30.59 -0.33
CA LYS A 71 6.97 -31.33 -1.41
C LYS A 71 7.63 -30.37 -2.40
N ARG A 72 6.91 -29.32 -2.82
CA ARG A 72 7.41 -28.35 -3.80
C ARG A 72 8.55 -27.51 -3.25
N TYR A 73 8.43 -27.03 -2.02
CA TYR A 73 9.49 -26.33 -1.31
C TYR A 73 10.76 -27.18 -1.27
N ARG A 74 10.69 -28.44 -0.80
CA ARG A 74 11.85 -29.34 -0.76
C ARG A 74 12.52 -29.52 -2.13
N LYS A 75 11.72 -29.71 -3.19
CA LYS A 75 12.23 -29.85 -4.57
C LYS A 75 12.95 -28.59 -5.03
N MET A 76 12.34 -27.42 -4.86
CA MET A 76 12.93 -26.14 -5.26
C MET A 76 14.18 -25.80 -4.44
N SER A 77 14.14 -25.98 -3.12
CA SER A 77 15.26 -25.72 -2.22
C SER A 77 16.49 -26.53 -2.61
N LEU A 78 16.33 -27.80 -2.99
CA LEU A 78 17.44 -28.63 -3.44
C LEU A 78 18.07 -28.13 -4.75
N MET A 79 17.28 -27.49 -5.62
CA MET A 79 17.75 -26.98 -6.91
C MET A 79 18.53 -25.67 -6.78
N ILE A 80 18.13 -24.79 -5.86
CA ILE A 80 18.74 -23.45 -5.68
C ILE A 80 19.61 -23.34 -4.42
N HIS A 81 19.88 -24.46 -3.74
CA HIS A 81 20.69 -24.44 -2.53
C HIS A 81 22.09 -23.86 -2.84
N PRO A 82 22.59 -22.87 -2.08
CA PRO A 82 23.85 -22.18 -2.39
C PRO A 82 25.07 -23.11 -2.40
N ASP A 83 25.02 -24.23 -1.66
CA ASP A 83 26.07 -25.25 -1.67
C ASP A 83 26.13 -26.06 -2.99
N LYS A 84 24.96 -26.44 -3.52
CA LYS A 84 24.85 -27.29 -4.72
C LYS A 84 24.88 -26.47 -6.01
N PHE A 85 24.33 -25.26 -5.98
CA PHE A 85 24.25 -24.36 -7.12
C PHE A 85 25.03 -23.07 -6.82
N LYS A 86 26.29 -23.04 -7.26
CA LYS A 86 27.20 -21.90 -7.09
C LYS A 86 26.86 -20.81 -8.10
N HIS A 87 26.00 -19.88 -7.69
CA HIS A 87 25.64 -18.68 -8.45
C HIS A 87 25.52 -17.51 -7.47
N GLU A 88 25.93 -16.31 -7.86
CA GLU A 88 25.95 -15.12 -6.97
C GLU A 88 24.58 -14.84 -6.35
N ARG A 89 23.52 -15.01 -7.16
CA ARG A 89 22.12 -14.81 -6.76
C ARG A 89 21.43 -16.02 -6.10
N ALA A 90 22.14 -17.14 -5.91
CA ALA A 90 21.53 -18.37 -5.37
C ALA A 90 21.04 -18.16 -3.93
N GLN A 91 21.82 -17.44 -3.12
CA GLN A 91 21.46 -17.14 -1.73
C GLN A 91 20.22 -16.25 -1.65
N ASP A 92 20.13 -15.21 -2.48
CA ASP A 92 18.96 -14.33 -2.53
C ASP A 92 17.70 -15.08 -2.98
N ALA A 93 17.82 -15.90 -4.03
CA ALA A 93 16.72 -16.73 -4.51
C ALA A 93 16.24 -17.74 -3.44
N PHE A 94 17.18 -18.33 -2.68
CA PHE A 94 16.85 -19.22 -1.58
C PHE A 94 16.12 -18.49 -0.44
N ASN A 95 16.54 -17.26 -0.11
CA ASN A 95 15.88 -16.43 0.89
C ASN A 95 14.44 -16.08 0.48
N VAL A 96 14.22 -15.71 -0.78
CA VAL A 96 12.86 -15.46 -1.32
C VAL A 96 11.98 -16.70 -1.19
N LEU A 97 12.52 -17.87 -1.55
CA LEU A 97 11.81 -19.15 -1.42
C LEU A 97 11.46 -19.48 0.04
N LEU A 98 12.41 -19.28 0.97
CA LEU A 98 12.22 -19.52 2.39
C LEU A 98 11.17 -18.59 3.00
N ASN A 99 11.22 -17.31 2.66
CA ASN A 99 10.25 -16.32 3.14
C ASN A 99 8.84 -16.68 2.67
N ALA A 100 8.66 -17.05 1.40
CA ALA A 100 7.38 -17.49 0.87
C ALA A 100 6.83 -18.74 1.59
N PHE A 101 7.70 -19.72 1.87
CA PHE A 101 7.31 -20.92 2.61
C PHE A 101 6.85 -20.58 4.04
N ASN A 102 7.63 -19.77 4.75
CA ASN A 102 7.31 -19.34 6.11
C ASN A 102 5.99 -18.55 6.17
N GLU A 103 5.74 -17.69 5.18
CA GLU A 103 4.52 -16.91 5.09
C GLU A 103 3.28 -17.79 4.88
N ILE A 104 3.34 -18.80 4.00
CA ILE A 104 2.22 -19.73 3.79
C ILE A 104 1.96 -20.59 5.02
N GLN A 105 3.01 -20.91 5.79
CA GLN A 105 2.89 -21.75 6.98
C GLN A 105 2.13 -21.04 8.12
N GLN A 106 2.06 -19.71 8.13
CA GLN A 106 1.26 -18.96 9.10
C GLN A 106 -0.23 -19.11 8.81
N SER A 107 -1.02 -19.48 9.83
CA SER A 107 -2.49 -19.64 9.71
C SER A 107 -3.16 -18.39 9.17
N ASP A 108 -2.80 -17.23 9.72
CA ASP A 108 -3.44 -15.96 9.42
C ASP A 108 -3.20 -15.53 7.97
N SER A 109 -1.99 -15.77 7.47
CA SER A 109 -1.64 -15.48 6.07
C SER A 109 -2.39 -16.42 5.13
N ARG A 110 -2.45 -17.72 5.46
CA ARG A 110 -3.17 -18.71 4.66
C ARG A 110 -4.66 -18.41 4.57
N GLU A 111 -5.29 -17.98 5.67
CA GLU A 111 -6.69 -17.58 5.67
C GLU A 111 -6.93 -16.36 4.78
N LYS A 112 -6.05 -15.35 4.81
CA LYS A 112 -6.15 -14.17 3.92
C LYS A 112 -6.07 -14.58 2.45
N TYR A 113 -5.11 -15.43 2.08
CA TYR A 113 -4.99 -15.91 0.70
C TYR A 113 -6.19 -16.76 0.27
N LYS A 114 -6.73 -17.59 1.17
CA LYS A 114 -7.95 -18.36 0.91
C LYS A 114 -9.16 -17.46 0.65
N GLN A 115 -9.35 -16.42 1.45
CA GLN A 115 -10.44 -15.46 1.27
C GLN A 115 -10.33 -14.74 -0.08
N VAL A 116 -9.14 -14.28 -0.45
CA VAL A 116 -8.89 -13.63 -1.75
C VAL A 116 -9.15 -14.61 -2.90
N TYR A 117 -8.74 -15.87 -2.75
CA TYR A 117 -8.99 -16.91 -3.74
C TYR A 117 -10.48 -17.18 -3.93
N GLU A 118 -11.26 -17.28 -2.84
CA GLU A 118 -12.71 -17.44 -2.92
C GLU A 118 -13.41 -16.25 -3.59
N GLU A 119 -12.95 -15.03 -3.33
CA GLU A 119 -13.46 -13.81 -3.99
C GLU A 119 -13.15 -13.83 -5.49
N ALA A 120 -11.91 -14.12 -5.86
CA ALA A 120 -11.48 -14.22 -7.26
C ALA A 120 -12.25 -15.32 -8.00
N LYS A 121 -12.42 -16.50 -7.37
CA LYS A 121 -13.24 -17.59 -7.90
C LYS A 121 -14.66 -17.09 -8.19
N LYS A 122 -15.34 -16.46 -7.22
CA LYS A 122 -16.68 -15.92 -7.43
C LYS A 122 -16.75 -14.92 -8.59
N LYS A 123 -15.73 -14.06 -8.76
CA LYS A 123 -15.67 -13.08 -9.87
C LYS A 123 -15.55 -13.76 -11.23
N VAL A 124 -14.66 -14.74 -11.36
CA VAL A 124 -14.44 -15.45 -12.63
C VAL A 124 -15.65 -16.31 -13.00
N TYR A 125 -16.21 -17.06 -12.05
CA TYR A 125 -17.43 -17.85 -12.30
C TYR A 125 -18.61 -16.95 -12.71
N LYS A 126 -18.75 -15.76 -12.11
CA LYS A 126 -19.76 -14.77 -12.51
C LYS A 126 -19.58 -14.28 -13.94
N ARG A 127 -18.34 -14.08 -14.42
CA ARG A 127 -18.05 -13.72 -15.83
C ARG A 127 -18.46 -14.84 -16.79
N HIS A 128 -18.12 -16.08 -16.44
CA HIS A 128 -18.42 -17.27 -17.24
C HIS A 128 -19.87 -17.76 -17.12
N LYS A 129 -20.73 -17.07 -16.36
CA LYS A 129 -22.13 -17.46 -16.08
C LYS A 129 -22.27 -18.91 -15.56
N ALA A 130 -21.22 -19.41 -14.92
CA ALA A 130 -21.20 -20.76 -14.35
C ALA A 130 -21.57 -20.72 -12.87
N ASN A 131 -22.20 -21.79 -12.38
CA ASN A 131 -22.50 -21.89 -10.96
C ASN A 131 -21.20 -22.05 -10.15
N PRO A 132 -20.95 -21.21 -9.13
CA PRO A 132 -19.70 -21.26 -8.36
C PRO A 132 -19.56 -22.53 -7.50
N ASN A 133 -20.68 -23.21 -7.26
CA ASN A 133 -20.78 -24.48 -6.54
C ASN A 133 -20.92 -25.69 -7.48
N ALA A 134 -20.86 -25.51 -8.80
CA ALA A 134 -20.89 -26.63 -9.73
C ALA A 134 -19.64 -27.49 -9.52
N THR A 135 -19.83 -28.80 -9.36
CA THR A 135 -18.72 -29.74 -9.23
C THR A 135 -18.02 -29.83 -10.58
N THR A 136 -16.72 -30.14 -10.59
CA THR A 136 -15.98 -30.42 -11.84
C THR A 136 -16.66 -31.49 -12.68
N LEU A 137 -17.24 -32.51 -12.03
CA LEU A 137 -18.08 -33.54 -12.66
C LEU A 137 -19.33 -32.97 -13.35
N ASP A 138 -20.00 -31.97 -12.77
CA ASP A 138 -21.19 -31.35 -13.34
C ASP A 138 -20.85 -30.54 -14.60
N LEU A 139 -19.68 -29.88 -14.59
CA LEU A 139 -19.17 -29.12 -15.74
C LEU A 139 -18.77 -30.06 -16.88
N ILE A 140 -18.08 -31.17 -16.57
CA ILE A 140 -17.71 -32.20 -17.54
C ILE A 140 -18.97 -32.86 -18.12
N ALA A 141 -19.96 -33.17 -17.29
CA ALA A 141 -21.25 -33.73 -17.72
C ALA A 141 -22.05 -32.76 -18.60
N ALA A 142 -21.88 -31.44 -18.42
CA ALA A 142 -22.42 -30.41 -19.29
C ALA A 142 -21.64 -30.23 -20.61
N GLY A 143 -20.61 -31.04 -20.85
CA GLY A 143 -19.81 -31.02 -22.08
C GLY A 143 -18.65 -30.01 -22.08
N VAL A 144 -18.28 -29.46 -20.92
CA VAL A 144 -17.09 -28.59 -20.79
C VAL A 144 -15.84 -29.46 -20.89
N LEU A 145 -14.97 -29.16 -21.86
CA LEU A 145 -13.71 -29.88 -22.06
C LEU A 145 -12.74 -29.59 -20.92
N ASP A 146 -11.85 -30.55 -20.62
CA ASP A 146 -10.82 -30.41 -19.57
C ASP A 146 -9.90 -29.19 -19.82
N SER A 147 -9.61 -28.89 -21.09
CA SER A 147 -8.89 -27.68 -21.50
C SER A 147 -9.58 -26.38 -21.07
N ASP A 148 -10.92 -26.33 -21.09
CA ASP A 148 -11.68 -25.14 -20.71
C ASP A 148 -11.69 -24.96 -19.19
N LEU A 149 -11.71 -26.06 -18.43
CA LEU A 149 -11.55 -26.03 -16.97
C LEU A 149 -10.18 -25.49 -16.57
N GLN A 150 -9.11 -25.94 -17.24
CA GLN A 150 -7.76 -25.42 -17.02
C GLN A 150 -7.68 -23.91 -17.35
N GLN A 151 -8.36 -23.45 -18.40
CA GLN A 151 -8.40 -22.02 -18.74
C GLN A 151 -9.10 -21.20 -17.66
N ILE A 152 -10.26 -21.67 -17.16
CA ILE A 152 -10.98 -21.01 -16.07
C ILE A 152 -10.12 -20.96 -14.81
N GLU A 153 -9.43 -22.04 -14.46
CA GLU A 153 -8.58 -22.07 -13.28
C GLU A 153 -7.36 -21.16 -13.40
N ASN A 154 -6.74 -21.10 -14.59
CA ASN A 154 -5.69 -20.14 -14.89
C ASN A 154 -6.19 -18.70 -14.82
N GLU A 155 -7.43 -18.42 -15.22
CA GLU A 155 -8.05 -17.11 -15.06
C GLU A 155 -8.28 -16.78 -13.58
N ILE A 156 -8.75 -17.73 -12.78
CA ILE A 156 -8.90 -17.56 -11.33
C ILE A 156 -7.57 -17.17 -10.70
N GLN A 157 -6.47 -17.84 -11.08
CA GLN A 157 -5.16 -17.48 -10.55
C GLN A 157 -4.72 -16.07 -10.94
N ARG A 158 -4.86 -15.70 -12.21
CA ARG A 158 -4.54 -14.33 -12.67
C ARG A 158 -5.35 -13.28 -11.92
N GLU A 159 -6.63 -13.55 -11.68
CA GLU A 159 -7.50 -12.65 -10.92
C GLU A 159 -7.07 -12.57 -9.44
N CYS A 160 -6.67 -13.67 -8.81
CA CYS A 160 -6.12 -13.67 -7.46
C CYS A 160 -4.88 -12.76 -7.37
N ASP A 161 -3.94 -12.94 -8.29
CA ASP A 161 -2.68 -12.19 -8.31
C ASP A 161 -2.94 -10.69 -8.55
N ASP A 162 -3.88 -10.34 -9.44
CA ASP A 162 -4.29 -8.96 -9.66
C ASP A 162 -4.95 -8.34 -8.42
N MET A 163 -5.83 -9.09 -7.75
CA MET A 163 -6.45 -8.66 -6.50
C MET A 163 -5.43 -8.42 -5.38
N LEU A 164 -4.49 -9.35 -5.19
CA LEU A 164 -3.42 -9.22 -4.19
C LEU A 164 -2.55 -8.00 -4.46
N ARG A 165 -2.16 -7.79 -5.73
CA ARG A 165 -1.39 -6.60 -6.15
C ARG A 165 -2.13 -5.30 -5.86
N LYS A 166 -3.42 -5.23 -6.21
CA LYS A 166 -4.27 -4.06 -5.91
C LYS A 166 -4.45 -3.84 -4.40
N HIS A 167 -4.48 -4.90 -3.59
CA HIS A 167 -4.50 -4.77 -2.13
C HIS A 167 -3.17 -4.22 -1.59
N GLN A 168 -2.04 -4.70 -2.11
CA GLN A 168 -0.72 -4.21 -1.73
C GLN A 168 -0.53 -2.74 -2.12
N GLU A 169 -0.83 -2.37 -3.36
CA GLU A 169 -0.75 -0.98 -3.83
C GLU A 169 -1.59 -0.02 -2.97
N ARG A 170 -2.80 -0.45 -2.58
CA ARG A 170 -3.67 0.33 -1.68
C ARG A 170 -3.06 0.51 -0.30
N ARG A 171 -2.42 -0.53 0.26
CA ARG A 171 -1.72 -0.45 1.56
C ARG A 171 -0.53 0.49 1.47
N GLU A 172 0.32 0.31 0.47
CA GLU A 172 1.50 1.16 0.27
C GLU A 172 1.11 2.63 0.05
N TYR A 173 0.04 2.88 -0.70
CA TYR A 173 -0.50 4.23 -0.86
C TYR A 173 -0.97 4.82 0.47
N ALA A 174 -1.73 4.06 1.27
CA ALA A 174 -2.18 4.50 2.58
C ALA A 174 -1.00 4.80 3.52
N GLU A 175 0.02 3.94 3.55
CA GLU A 175 1.24 4.16 4.32
C GLU A 175 2.01 5.40 3.87
N ARG A 176 2.12 5.64 2.56
CA ARG A 176 2.73 6.86 2.03
C ARG A 176 1.97 8.11 2.48
N CYS A 177 0.64 8.09 2.45
CA CYS A 177 -0.17 9.21 2.93
C CYS A 177 0.04 9.46 4.43
N VAL A 178 0.01 8.41 5.25
CA VAL A 178 0.23 8.53 6.71
C VAL A 178 1.63 9.08 7.00
N ARG A 179 2.66 8.57 6.33
CA ARG A 179 4.04 9.03 6.49
C ARG A 179 4.18 10.51 6.12
N ALA A 180 3.61 10.93 4.99
CA ALA A 180 3.64 12.33 4.57
C ALA A 180 2.95 13.24 5.59
N ASN A 181 1.82 12.82 6.15
CA ASN A 181 1.11 13.58 7.19
C ASN A 181 1.95 13.69 8.48
N MET A 182 2.55 12.59 8.93
CA MET A 182 3.43 12.58 10.11
C MET A 182 4.64 13.51 9.93
N GLU A 183 5.25 13.49 8.74
CA GLU A 183 6.38 14.38 8.41
C GLU A 183 5.95 15.85 8.42
N TYR A 184 4.77 16.15 7.87
CA TYR A 184 4.20 17.50 7.88
C TYR A 184 3.94 18.01 9.31
N GLU A 185 3.33 17.18 10.16
CA GLU A 185 3.10 17.52 11.58
C GLU A 185 4.41 17.76 12.33
N LYS A 186 5.43 16.93 12.08
CA LYS A 186 6.76 17.11 12.66
C LYS A 186 7.42 18.42 12.23
N GLN A 187 7.27 18.80 10.95
CA GLN A 187 7.79 20.09 10.46
C GLN A 187 7.09 21.26 11.13
N LEU A 188 5.75 21.20 11.26
CA LEU A 188 4.97 22.23 11.94
C LEU A 188 5.40 22.38 13.41
N ALA A 189 5.61 21.26 14.12
CA ALA A 189 6.08 21.27 15.50
C ALA A 189 7.49 21.86 15.61
N ALA A 190 8.41 21.50 14.71
CA ALA A 190 9.77 22.05 14.68
C ALA A 190 9.77 23.57 14.43
N GLU A 191 8.92 24.06 13.52
CA GLU A 191 8.77 25.48 13.25
C GLU A 191 8.21 26.23 14.48
N GLN A 192 7.27 25.64 15.21
CA GLN A 192 6.75 26.23 16.46
C GLN A 192 7.85 26.35 17.52
N VAL A 193 8.67 25.32 17.70
CA VAL A 193 9.78 25.32 18.65
C VAL A 193 10.83 26.38 18.30
N GLU A 194 11.18 26.52 17.02
CA GLU A 194 12.13 27.57 16.60
C GLU A 194 11.55 28.98 16.81
N LYS A 195 10.26 29.21 16.53
CA LYS A 195 9.62 30.50 16.83
C LYS A 195 9.62 30.82 18.33
N GLU A 196 9.33 29.84 19.17
CA GLU A 196 9.39 30.01 20.62
C GLU A 196 10.81 30.35 21.10
N LYS A 197 11.81 29.65 20.56
CA LYS A 197 13.23 29.91 20.83
C LYS A 197 13.65 31.31 20.36
N GLU A 198 13.20 31.77 19.20
CA GLU A 198 13.44 33.13 18.72
C GLU A 198 12.83 34.19 19.66
N GLN A 199 11.59 33.96 20.12
CA GLN A 199 10.92 34.84 21.08
C GLN A 199 11.68 34.91 22.41
N LEU A 200 12.08 33.75 22.94
CA LEU A 200 12.93 33.66 24.13
C LEU A 200 14.27 34.38 23.94
N ASN A 201 14.92 34.19 22.81
CA ASN A 201 16.19 34.85 22.52
C ASN A 201 16.03 36.37 22.44
N HIS A 202 14.98 36.85 21.77
CA HIS A 202 14.64 38.28 21.73
C HIS A 202 14.38 38.82 23.14
N GLN A 203 13.65 38.08 23.98
CA GLN A 203 13.39 38.45 25.36
C GLN A 203 14.68 38.57 26.17
N VAL A 204 15.56 37.57 26.06
CA VAL A 204 16.88 37.58 26.71
C VAL A 204 17.71 38.79 26.25
N GLU A 205 17.72 39.11 24.95
CA GLU A 205 18.46 40.25 24.42
C GLU A 205 17.86 41.60 24.87
N TRP A 206 16.52 41.69 24.94
CA TRP A 206 15.83 42.84 25.52
C TRP A 206 16.20 43.01 26.99
N ASP A 207 16.28 41.92 27.76
CA ASP A 207 16.66 41.95 29.18
C ASP A 207 18.13 42.33 29.39
N LYS A 208 19.07 41.90 28.53
CA LYS A 208 20.48 42.36 28.61
C LYS A 208 20.60 43.87 28.47
N THR A 209 19.81 44.48 27.59
CA THR A 209 19.80 45.92 27.37
C THR A 209 18.96 46.69 28.42
N ARG A 210 18.36 45.99 29.39
CA ARG A 210 17.52 46.58 30.46
C ARG A 210 18.28 47.59 31.30
N ASP A 211 19.47 47.26 31.79
CA ASP A 211 20.22 48.14 32.70
C ASP A 211 20.69 49.42 31.99
N MET A 212 21.04 49.32 30.70
CA MET A 212 21.34 50.48 29.85
C MET A 212 20.09 51.36 29.64
N ARG A 213 18.92 50.76 29.37
CA ARG A 213 17.66 51.51 29.26
C ARG A 213 17.25 52.15 30.59
N VAL A 214 17.36 51.44 31.71
CA VAL A 214 17.01 51.91 33.04
C VAL A 214 17.94 53.04 33.49
N SER A 215 19.26 52.91 33.26
CA SER A 215 20.22 53.97 33.57
C SER A 215 20.00 55.22 32.71
N SER A 216 19.75 55.07 31.41
CA SER A 216 19.36 56.17 30.53
C SER A 216 18.07 56.87 30.98
N TRP A 217 17.03 56.11 31.35
CA TRP A 217 15.77 56.64 31.89
C TRP A 217 15.96 57.40 33.21
N ARG A 218 16.76 56.85 34.14
CA ARG A 218 17.08 57.53 35.41
C ARG A 218 17.79 58.86 35.18
N SER A 219 18.74 58.91 34.25
CA SER A 219 19.44 60.14 33.87
C SER A 219 18.48 61.18 33.27
N PHE A 220 17.59 60.76 32.37
CA PHE A 220 16.55 61.62 31.81
C PHE A 220 15.63 62.19 32.90
N GLN A 221 15.15 61.34 33.82
CA GLN A 221 14.32 61.80 34.93
C GLN A 221 15.06 62.80 35.83
N GLY A 222 16.35 62.54 36.12
CA GLY A 222 17.21 63.47 36.85
C GLY A 222 17.25 64.86 36.21
N GLN A 223 17.48 64.92 34.89
CA GLN A 223 17.50 66.18 34.13
C GLN A 223 16.14 66.90 34.15
N VAL A 224 15.03 66.17 34.08
CA VAL A 224 13.68 66.73 34.23
C VAL A 224 13.47 67.35 35.61
N THR A 225 13.88 66.64 36.68
CA THR A 225 13.70 67.12 38.07
C THR A 225 14.59 68.29 38.43
N ALA A 226 15.79 68.38 37.85
CA ALA A 226 16.72 69.48 38.04
C ALA A 226 16.26 70.79 37.37
N LYS A 227 15.14 70.80 36.62
CA LYS A 227 14.67 71.93 35.80
C LYS A 227 15.74 72.47 34.82
N ASP A 228 16.79 71.69 34.52
CA ASP A 228 17.81 72.00 33.51
C ASP A 228 17.28 71.67 32.10
N PHE A 229 16.09 72.18 31.80
CA PHE A 229 15.41 71.94 30.53
C PHE A 229 15.59 73.17 29.63
N LYS A 230 16.76 73.33 29.01
CA LYS A 230 16.80 74.05 27.73
C LYS A 230 16.12 73.14 26.70
N LEU A 231 14.83 73.38 26.46
CA LEU A 231 14.15 72.97 25.23
C LEU A 231 14.88 73.63 24.06
N GLN A 232 16.02 73.08 23.64
CA GLN A 232 16.47 73.23 22.27
C GLN A 232 15.43 72.51 21.45
N ALA A 233 14.48 73.30 20.94
CA ALA A 233 13.34 72.95 20.13
C ALA A 233 13.48 71.57 19.48
N PHE A 234 12.78 70.58 20.04
CA PHE A 234 12.17 69.58 19.18
C PHE A 234 11.23 70.37 18.26
N ARG A 235 11.74 70.77 17.08
CA ARG A 235 10.87 71.01 15.95
C ARG A 235 10.08 69.71 15.83
N THR A 236 8.78 69.78 16.09
CA THR A 236 7.85 68.77 15.63
C THR A 236 8.19 68.57 14.15
N VAL A 237 8.85 67.47 13.82
CA VAL A 237 8.91 67.03 12.43
C VAL A 237 7.45 66.77 12.11
N GLU A 238 6.81 67.69 11.39
CA GLU A 238 5.49 67.45 10.86
C GLU A 238 5.56 66.11 10.14
N PRO A 239 4.71 65.12 10.49
CA PRO A 239 4.72 63.85 9.80
C PRO A 239 4.32 64.13 8.35
N LYS A 240 5.31 64.27 7.48
CA LYS A 240 5.11 64.43 6.05
C LYS A 240 4.65 63.06 5.56
N ARG A 241 3.33 62.90 5.45
CA ARG A 241 2.70 61.69 4.91
C ARG A 241 3.34 61.43 3.55
N GLU A 242 4.10 60.35 3.42
CA GLU A 242 4.63 59.91 2.13
C GLU A 242 3.44 59.75 1.18
N GLN A 243 3.36 60.62 0.18
CA GLN A 243 2.52 60.36 -0.99
C GLN A 243 3.24 59.29 -1.79
N ARG A 244 2.93 58.02 -1.51
CA ARG A 244 3.25 56.95 -2.43
C ARG A 244 2.40 57.18 -3.67
N ALA A 245 3.03 57.30 -4.83
CA ALA A 245 2.29 57.24 -6.09
C ALA A 245 1.54 55.90 -6.10
N ASP A 246 0.25 55.93 -6.40
CA ASP A 246 -0.56 54.74 -6.66
C ASP A 246 0.03 54.04 -7.89
N ILE A 247 1.03 53.18 -7.68
CA ILE A 247 1.65 52.40 -8.76
C ILE A 247 0.80 51.16 -9.10
N ASP A 248 -0.14 50.79 -8.24
CA ASP A 248 -1.16 49.80 -8.56
C ASP A 248 -2.53 50.44 -8.28
N GLY A 249 -3.31 50.67 -9.34
CA GLY A 249 -4.61 51.38 -9.35
C GLY A 249 -5.74 50.73 -8.54
N ILE A 250 -5.44 50.14 -7.38
CA ILE A 250 -6.37 49.58 -6.43
C ILE A 250 -6.50 50.60 -5.30
N LYS A 251 -7.52 51.44 -5.39
CA LYS A 251 -7.96 52.32 -4.28
C LYS A 251 -8.10 51.46 -3.03
N ARG A 252 -7.17 51.60 -2.08
CA ARG A 252 -7.29 50.96 -0.77
C ARG A 252 -8.43 51.66 -0.05
N GLY A 253 -9.61 51.04 -0.13
CA GLY A 253 -10.78 51.47 0.63
C GLY A 253 -10.40 51.65 2.09
N THR A 254 -10.96 52.69 2.70
CA THR A 254 -10.73 52.97 4.11
C THR A 254 -11.16 51.77 4.97
N ILE A 255 -10.54 51.59 6.15
CA ILE A 255 -10.87 50.48 7.05
C ILE A 255 -12.38 50.40 7.34
N ALA A 256 -13.07 51.55 7.31
CA ALA A 256 -14.52 51.64 7.41
C ALA A 256 -15.26 50.93 6.26
N GLU A 257 -14.82 51.09 5.01
CA GLU A 257 -15.40 50.42 3.82
C GLU A 257 -15.14 48.90 3.87
N SER A 258 -13.99 48.46 4.40
CA SER A 258 -13.69 47.02 4.56
C SER A 258 -14.58 46.32 5.60
N GLN A 259 -15.12 47.07 6.57
CA GLN A 259 -16.03 46.53 7.58
C GLN A 259 -17.49 46.45 7.10
N THR A 260 -17.94 47.39 6.28
CA THR A 260 -19.27 47.34 5.65
C THR A 260 -19.34 46.20 4.64
N ASP A 261 -18.30 46.02 3.82
CA ASP A 261 -18.20 44.92 2.85
C ASP A 261 -18.18 43.54 3.52
N ARG A 262 -17.49 43.41 4.68
CA ARG A 262 -17.49 42.16 5.47
C ARG A 262 -18.86 41.85 6.06
N LYS A 263 -19.60 42.86 6.54
CA LYS A 263 -20.97 42.68 7.04
C LYS A 263 -21.95 42.31 5.93
N GLU A 264 -21.82 42.91 4.74
CA GLU A 264 -22.65 42.57 3.58
C GLU A 264 -22.35 41.18 3.00
N LYS A 265 -21.06 40.79 2.90
CA LYS A 265 -20.67 39.42 2.51
C LYS A 265 -21.18 38.38 3.51
N ARG A 266 -21.16 38.67 4.81
CA ARG A 266 -21.76 37.79 5.84
C ARG A 266 -23.28 37.67 5.70
N LYS A 267 -24.00 38.76 5.37
CA LYS A 267 -25.45 38.70 5.11
C LYS A 267 -25.78 37.88 3.86
N LYS A 268 -24.96 37.93 2.81
CA LYS A 268 -25.12 37.11 1.59
C LYS A 268 -24.93 35.61 1.83
N ILE A 269 -24.05 35.22 2.74
CA ILE A 269 -23.78 33.80 3.07
C ILE A 269 -24.90 33.21 3.93
N VAL A 270 -25.54 34.02 4.77
CA VAL A 270 -26.60 33.55 5.70
C VAL A 270 -27.97 33.43 5.00
N HIS A 271 -28.18 34.05 3.83
CA HIS A 271 -29.47 34.01 3.11
C HIS A 271 -29.55 32.95 1.99
N GLN A 272 -28.87 31.82 2.17
CA GLN A 272 -29.10 30.60 1.38
C GLN A 272 -29.79 29.54 2.23
N ASP A 273 -31.00 29.84 2.71
CA ASP A 273 -31.87 28.84 3.35
C ASP A 273 -32.43 27.81 2.34
N THR A 274 -31.98 27.82 1.08
CA THR A 274 -32.41 26.87 0.04
C THR A 274 -31.50 25.64 -0.10
N TYR A 275 -30.39 25.52 0.65
CA TYR A 275 -29.47 24.38 0.49
C TYR A 275 -29.74 23.18 1.41
N LYS A 276 -30.75 23.26 2.30
CA LYS A 276 -31.05 22.20 3.30
C LYS A 276 -32.25 21.31 2.98
N GLU A 277 -32.91 21.45 1.83
CA GLU A 277 -34.09 20.63 1.48
C GLU A 277 -33.78 19.36 0.66
N ASN A 278 -32.56 19.16 0.15
CA ASN A 278 -32.24 18.01 -0.72
C ASN A 278 -31.47 16.86 -0.04
N TRP A 279 -31.52 16.76 1.29
CA TRP A 279 -30.92 15.63 2.04
C TRP A 279 -31.95 14.94 2.94
N ARG A 280 -32.96 14.33 2.32
CA ARG A 280 -33.75 13.21 2.87
C ARG A 280 -33.99 12.18 1.79
#